data_AF-A0A3N5Q5N4-F1
#
_entry.id   AF-A0A3N5Q5N4-F1
#
_cell.length_a   1.000
_cell.length_b   1.000
_cell.length_c   1.000
_cell.angle_alpha   90.00
_cell.angle_beta   90.00
_cell.angle_gamma   90.00
#
_symmetry.space_group_name_H-M   'P 1'
#
loop_
_entity.id
_entity.type
_entity.pdbx_description
1 polymer ?
#
loop_
_entity_poly.entity_id
_entity_poly.type
_entity_poly.pdbx_seq_one_letter_code
_entity_poly.pdbx_strand_id
1 'polypeptide(L)' 'MNIYVGNLPYSFDDAELRQSFEEFGAVDSASVVKDKFT' A
#
# COMPACT_ATOMS: atom_id res chain seq x y z
N MET A 1 -4.51 13.62 2.23
CA MET A 1 -5.23 12.81 3.25
C MET A 1 -4.47 11.52 3.36
N ASN A 2 -4.07 11.13 4.58
CA ASN A 2 -3.22 9.95 4.76
C ASN A 2 -4.06 8.86 5.40
N ILE A 3 -4.04 7.67 4.80
CA ILE A 3 -4.76 6.50 5.29
C ILE A 3 -3.75 5.40 5.62
N TYR A 4 -4.05 4.63 6.66
CA TYR A 4 -3.27 3.46 7.03
C TYR A 4 -4.09 2.22 6.71
N VAL A 5 -3.47 1.27 5.99
CA VAL A 5 -4.09 0.01 5.61
C VAL A 5 -3.32 -1.11 6.31
N GLY A 6 -3.96 -1.79 7.25
CA GLY A 6 -3.40 -2.93 7.96
C GLY A 6 -3.86 -4.26 7.38
N ASN A 7 -3.33 -5.37 7.92
CA ASN A 7 -3.70 -6.73 7.53
C ASN A 7 -3.46 -7.06 6.04
N LEU A 8 -2.44 -6.43 5.44
CA LEU A 8 -2.01 -6.73 4.08
C LEU A 8 -1.16 -8.02 4.08
N PRO A 9 -1.29 -8.88 3.06
CA PRO A 9 -0.43 -10.05 2.93
C PRO A 9 1.02 -9.64 2.67
N TYR A 10 1.99 -10.46 3.10
CA TYR A 10 3.43 -10.18 2.90
C TYR A 10 3.84 -10.05 1.43
N SER A 11 3.11 -10.72 0.53
CA SER A 11 3.31 -10.61 -0.91
C SER A 11 2.89 -9.25 -1.46
N PHE A 12 2.01 -8.53 -0.76
CA PHE A 12 1.45 -7.27 -1.23
C PHE A 12 2.54 -6.21 -1.38
N ASP A 13 2.57 -5.51 -2.50
CA ASP A 13 3.60 -4.49 -2.77
C ASP A 13 3.02 -3.07 -2.97
N ASP A 14 3.93 -2.10 -3.05
CA ASP A 14 3.58 -0.69 -3.22
C ASP A 14 2.85 -0.42 -4.54
N ALA A 15 3.13 -1.22 -5.59
CA ALA A 15 2.51 -1.07 -6.89
C ALA A 15 1.07 -1.58 -6.89
N GLU A 16 0.82 -2.74 -6.28
CA GLU A 16 -0.52 -3.30 -6.05
C GLU A 16 -1.36 -2.37 -5.18
N LEU A 17 -0.76 -1.81 -4.11
CA LEU A 17 -1.43 -0.82 -3.26
C LEU A 17 -1.82 0.40 -4.09
N ARG A 18 -0.89 0.96 -4.85
CA ARG A 18 -1.16 2.14 -5.68
C ARG A 18 -2.26 1.85 -6.70
N GLN A 19 -2.15 0.79 -7.47
CA GLN A 19 -3.09 0.44 -8.52
C GLN A 19 -4.50 0.19 -7.97
N SER A 20 -4.60 -0.48 -6.81
CA SER A 20 -5.89 -0.74 -6.15
C SER A 20 -6.58 0.55 -5.70
N PHE A 21 -5.81 1.57 -5.31
CA PHE A 21 -6.36 2.84 -4.85
C PHE A 21 -6.50 3.89 -5.97
N GLU A 22 -5.81 3.72 -7.09
CA GLU A 22 -5.91 4.59 -8.28
C GLU A 22 -7.31 4.60 -8.90
N GLU A 23 -8.07 3.51 -8.75
CA GLU A 23 -9.48 3.47 -9.19
C GLU A 23 -10.37 4.44 -8.40
N PHE A 24 -10.00 4.75 -7.15
CA PHE A 24 -10.76 5.63 -6.26
C PHE A 24 -10.26 7.08 -6.28
N GLY A 25 -9.10 7.36 -6.88
CA GLY A 25 -8.53 8.69 -7.00
C GLY A 25 -7.03 8.71 -7.24
N ALA A 26 -6.47 9.90 -7.47
CA ALA A 26 -5.04 10.06 -7.65
C ALA A 26 -4.28 9.72 -6.36
N VAL A 27 -3.39 8.73 -6.44
CA VAL A 27 -2.49 8.36 -5.34
C VAL A 27 -1.19 9.15 -5.48
N ASP A 28 -0.90 10.05 -4.54
CA ASP A 28 0.37 10.77 -4.49
C ASP A 28 1.52 9.86 -4.01
N SER A 29 1.29 9.10 -2.94
CA SER A 29 2.28 8.20 -2.34
C SER A 29 1.62 6.94 -1.79
N ALA A 30 2.16 5.78 -2.13
CA ALA A 30 1.82 4.48 -1.57
C ALA A 30 3.11 3.85 -1.03
N SER A 31 3.11 3.41 0.23
CA SER A 31 4.24 2.68 0.79
C SER A 31 3.76 1.54 1.68
N VAL A 32 4.16 0.31 1.34
CA VAL A 32 3.90 -0.89 2.12
C VAL A 32 5.05 -1.11 3.08
N VAL A 33 4.79 -0.91 4.36
CA VAL A 33 5.76 -1.17 5.42
C VAL A 33 5.77 -2.67 5.69
N LYS A 34 6.79 -3.36 5.18
CA LYS A 34 7.09 -4.75 5.52
C LYS A 34 8.10 -4.77 6.67
N ASP A 35 7.86 -5.62 7.65
CA ASP A 35 8.84 -5.82 8.73
C ASP A 35 10.14 -6.35 8.10
N LYS A 36 11.25 -5.65 8.36
CA LYS A 36 12.58 -5.98 7.79
C LYS A 36 13.30 -7.10 8.56
N PHE A 37 12.68 -7.66 9.60
CA PHE A 37 13.31 -8.64 10.47
C PHE A 37 12.53 -9.96 10.48
N THR A 38 12.69 -10.76 9.43
CA THR A 38 12.73 -12.23 9.50
C THR A 38 13.69 -12.74 8.44
#